data_AF-A0A0H2SGU2-F1
#
_entry.id   AF-A0A0H2SGU2-F1
#
_cell.length_a   1.000
_cell.length_b   1.000
_cell.length_c   1.000
_cell.angle_alpha   90.00
_cell.angle_beta   90.00
_cell.angle_gamma   90.00
#
_symmetry.space_group_name_H-M   'P 1'
#
loop_
_entity.id
_entity.type
_entity.pdbx_description
1 polymer ?
#
loop_
_entity_poly.entity_id
_entity_poly.type
_entity_poly.pdbx_seq_one_letter_code
_entity_poly.pdbx_strand_id
1 'polypeptide(L)'
;MNNSFYIAGIAAKLDDEENHVERPEVRRRLVSDPCLPMRLPTTSFIQREAESAGPRAILRSLRRSPTPPMDGNTDGEEEEEEEEEESKRPLARRASTSSSLRSLDAAGSMLKGWMSPKQTKSSGTSWKEPQPFEIFRAVERKDIMFLMEVRDRAFHLLLRKSGDATPLVHAMRIGESHRDVQIVLLGALSRWVNHLEDSDMADKRTKPMLKALRTNLKLAIDYGLQRAQSDLIASFLQTLIMSEGDRWVIAQTHDVALALKAGTEGKPVSAAEQAVRKFCTRELGKAELIASLEDYIANATADLLIMGAWSCVLDVVDGEAIPTYYFARDDRVFKAFQDRVHEKRVDINRHASKRLRWQLRVLQQVLDGRTTTYRSKVELLAGELDNGQGV
;
A
#
# COMPACT_ATOMS: atom_id res chain seq x y z
N MET A 1 -28.59 42.76 -27.67
CA MET A 1 -29.54 43.35 -26.70
C MET A 1 -30.94 43.04 -27.22
N ASN A 2 -31.76 42.34 -26.42
CA ASN A 2 -33.05 41.83 -26.84
C ASN A 2 -34.15 42.76 -26.31
N ASN A 3 -34.77 43.56 -27.19
CA ASN A 3 -35.73 44.61 -26.83
C ASN A 3 -37.18 44.13 -26.89
N SER A 4 -37.43 42.82 -26.98
CA SER A 4 -38.76 42.23 -27.15
C SER A 4 -39.74 42.63 -26.02
N PHE A 5 -39.24 42.82 -24.80
CA PHE A 5 -40.06 43.19 -23.65
C PHE A 5 -40.61 44.63 -23.73
N TYR A 6 -39.82 45.56 -24.27
CA TYR A 6 -40.28 46.95 -24.46
C TYR A 6 -41.36 47.05 -25.53
N ILE A 7 -41.25 46.23 -26.58
CA ILE A 7 -42.25 46.18 -27.67
C ILE A 7 -43.56 45.59 -27.15
N ALA A 8 -43.50 44.52 -26.35
CA ALA A 8 -44.69 43.92 -25.72
C ALA A 8 -45.41 44.91 -24.77
N GLY A 9 -44.65 45.71 -24.02
CA GLY A 9 -45.23 46.71 -23.11
C GLY A 9 -45.86 47.92 -23.80
N ILE A 10 -45.45 48.25 -25.03
CA ILE A 10 -46.06 49.32 -25.83
C ILE A 10 -47.32 48.81 -26.55
N ALA A 11 -47.29 47.57 -27.06
CA ALA A 11 -48.45 46.94 -27.68
C ALA A 11 -49.62 46.79 -26.68
N ALA A 12 -49.33 46.36 -25.44
CA ALA A 12 -50.34 46.22 -24.39
C ALA A 12 -50.93 47.56 -23.88
N LYS A 13 -50.39 48.71 -24.27
CA LYS A 13 -50.95 50.04 -23.95
C LYS A 13 -51.86 50.60 -25.05
N LEU A 14 -51.84 50.00 -26.24
CA LEU A 14 -52.66 50.43 -27.37
C LEU A 14 -53.99 49.67 -27.44
N ASP A 15 -54.03 48.46 -26.86
CA ASP A 15 -55.24 47.66 -26.72
C ASP A 15 -55.88 47.93 -25.35
N ASP A 16 -56.61 49.05 -25.25
CA ASP A 16 -57.55 49.31 -24.16
C ASP A 16 -58.75 48.37 -24.29
N GLU A 17 -58.62 47.13 -23.78
CA GLU A 17 -59.74 46.38 -23.22
C GLU A 17 -59.30 45.65 -21.96
N GLU A 18 -60.13 45.79 -20.92
CA GLU A 18 -59.97 45.30 -19.56
C GLU A 18 -59.69 43.78 -19.52
N ASN A 19 -58.42 43.38 -19.58
CA ASN A 19 -57.99 42.07 -19.16
C ASN A 19 -56.83 42.23 -18.17
N HIS A 20 -57.13 41.92 -16.90
CA HIS A 20 -56.17 41.83 -15.80
C HIS A 20 -55.13 40.72 -16.11
N VAL A 21 -54.09 41.08 -16.86
CA VAL A 21 -52.89 40.26 -16.97
C VAL A 21 -52.08 40.50 -15.70
N GLU A 22 -51.98 39.47 -14.84
CA GLU A 22 -51.14 39.48 -13.64
C GLU A 22 -49.72 39.90 -14.03
N ARG A 23 -49.31 41.08 -13.56
CA ARG A 23 -47.94 41.55 -13.75
C ARG A 23 -47.03 40.59 -12.98
N PRO A 24 -45.99 40.01 -13.62
CA PRO A 24 -45.01 39.23 -12.88
C PRO A 24 -44.37 40.12 -11.82
N GLU A 25 -44.38 39.66 -10.57
CA GLU A 25 -43.78 40.37 -9.45
C GLU A 25 -42.33 40.72 -9.80
N VAL A 26 -42.00 42.01 -9.69
CA VAL A 26 -40.64 42.50 -9.92
C VAL A 26 -39.76 41.83 -8.86
N ARG A 27 -38.95 40.85 -9.29
CA ARG A 27 -37.99 40.17 -8.40
C ARG A 27 -37.19 41.23 -7.65
N ARG A 28 -37.36 41.26 -6.32
CA ARG A 28 -36.60 42.13 -5.42
C ARG A 28 -35.12 41.98 -5.75
N ARG A 29 -34.45 43.09 -6.06
CA ARG A 29 -32.98 43.10 -6.15
C ARG A 29 -32.45 42.67 -4.79
N LEU A 30 -31.79 41.53 -4.76
CA LEU A 30 -31.00 41.09 -3.60
C LEU A 30 -29.94 42.17 -3.38
N VAL A 31 -30.06 42.89 -2.26
CA VAL A 31 -29.01 43.79 -1.79
C VAL A 31 -27.84 42.90 -1.42
N SER A 32 -26.79 42.91 -2.24
CA SER A 32 -25.56 42.19 -1.93
C SER A 32 -24.88 42.94 -0.80
N ASP A 33 -25.14 42.51 0.44
CA ASP A 33 -24.31 42.90 1.57
C ASP A 33 -22.92 42.31 1.32
N PRO A 34 -21.86 43.13 1.19
CA PRO A 34 -20.50 42.62 1.02
C PRO A 34 -20.07 41.98 2.35
N CYS A 35 -20.41 40.70 2.53
CA CYS A 35 -19.82 39.92 3.60
C CYS A 35 -18.36 39.65 3.22
N LEU A 36 -17.44 40.03 4.11
CA LEU A 36 -16.05 39.59 4.00
C LEU A 36 -16.08 38.06 4.01
N PRO A 37 -15.51 37.38 2.99
CA PRO A 37 -15.47 35.93 2.98
C PRO A 37 -14.82 35.49 4.29
N MET A 38 -15.56 34.70 5.05
CA MET A 38 -15.05 34.04 6.25
C MET A 38 -13.68 33.47 5.91
N ARG A 39 -12.68 33.73 6.76
CA ARG A 39 -11.32 33.22 6.53
C ARG A 39 -11.42 31.74 6.21
N LEU A 40 -10.89 31.36 5.05
CA LEU A 40 -10.85 29.97 4.65
C LEU A 40 -10.23 29.15 5.79
N PRO A 41 -10.76 27.96 6.09
CA PRO A 41 -10.19 27.11 7.11
C PRO A 41 -8.70 26.90 6.83
N THR A 42 -7.90 26.77 7.89
CA THR A 42 -6.47 26.54 7.72
C THR A 42 -6.26 25.26 6.92
N THR A 43 -5.18 25.20 6.15
CA THR A 43 -4.82 23.99 5.37
C THR A 43 -4.76 22.73 6.24
N SER A 44 -4.32 22.87 7.50
CA SER A 44 -4.33 21.80 8.49
C SER A 44 -5.74 21.29 8.85
N PHE A 45 -6.73 22.17 8.90
CA PHE A 45 -8.12 21.80 9.16
C PHE A 45 -8.70 21.06 7.97
N ILE A 46 -8.53 21.61 6.76
CA ILE A 46 -8.98 20.98 5.51
C ILE A 46 -8.34 19.60 5.34
N GLN A 47 -7.04 19.46 5.64
CA GLN A 47 -6.33 18.20 5.51
C GLN A 47 -6.83 17.16 6.53
N ARG A 48 -7.04 17.55 7.79
CA ARG A 48 -7.62 16.66 8.81
C ARG A 48 -9.04 16.22 8.44
N GLU A 49 -9.85 17.14 7.95
CA GLU A 49 -11.21 16.85 7.51
C GLU A 49 -11.22 15.96 6.27
N ALA A 50 -10.32 16.19 5.30
CA ALA A 50 -10.16 15.34 4.13
C ALA A 50 -9.66 13.94 4.50
N GLU A 51 -8.74 13.80 5.46
CA GLU A 51 -8.27 12.51 5.97
C GLU A 51 -9.38 11.73 6.69
N SER A 52 -10.31 12.42 7.35
CA SER A 52 -11.44 11.80 8.05
C SER A 52 -12.64 11.50 7.14
N ALA A 53 -13.01 12.45 6.28
CA ALA A 53 -14.17 12.37 5.40
C ALA A 53 -13.88 11.65 4.07
N GLY A 54 -12.63 11.69 3.60
CA GLY A 54 -12.20 11.08 2.34
C GLY A 54 -12.50 9.57 2.29
N PRO A 55 -12.07 8.77 3.29
CA PRO A 55 -12.40 7.35 3.35
C PRO A 55 -13.91 7.11 3.32
N ARG A 56 -14.69 7.91 4.08
CA ARG A 56 -16.16 7.83 4.13
C ARG A 56 -16.84 8.19 2.80
N ALA A 57 -16.28 9.13 2.05
CA ALA A 57 -16.78 9.53 0.73
C ALA A 57 -16.54 8.43 -0.32
N ILE A 58 -15.36 7.78 -0.28
CA ILE A 58 -15.06 6.61 -1.11
C ILE A 58 -16.06 5.48 -0.80
N LEU A 59 -16.31 5.19 0.47
CA LEU A 59 -17.31 4.20 0.89
C LEU A 59 -18.72 4.54 0.37
N ARG A 60 -19.15 5.81 0.45
CA ARG A 60 -20.44 6.23 -0.12
C ARG A 60 -20.51 6.06 -1.64
N SER A 61 -19.40 6.27 -2.35
CA SER A 61 -19.34 6.08 -3.81
C SER A 61 -19.40 4.60 -4.22
N LEU A 62 -18.84 3.70 -3.42
CA LEU A 62 -18.87 2.26 -3.64
C LEU A 62 -20.28 1.66 -3.54
N ARG A 63 -21.11 2.21 -2.65
CA ARG A 63 -22.51 1.77 -2.43
C ARG A 63 -23.48 2.22 -3.52
N ARG A 64 -23.17 3.29 -4.24
CA ARG A 64 -24.02 3.78 -5.35
C ARG A 64 -23.69 3.01 -6.63
N SER A 65 -24.29 1.84 -6.81
CA SER A 65 -24.43 1.29 -8.15
C SER A 65 -25.38 2.18 -8.96
N PRO A 66 -25.09 2.50 -10.24
CA PRO A 66 -26.02 3.24 -11.07
C PRO A 66 -27.16 2.31 -11.48
N THR A 67 -28.27 2.35 -10.76
CA THR A 67 -29.55 1.83 -11.26
C THR A 67 -30.11 2.83 -12.28
N PRO A 68 -30.63 2.38 -13.43
CA PRO A 68 -31.35 3.27 -14.35
C PRO A 68 -32.61 3.82 -13.66
N PRO A 69 -33.11 5.01 -14.07
CA PRO A 69 -34.33 5.56 -13.47
C PRO A 69 -35.50 4.65 -13.82
N MET A 70 -36.09 4.03 -12.79
CA MET A 70 -37.46 3.53 -12.88
C MET A 70 -38.38 4.68 -12.50
N ASP A 71 -39.17 5.13 -13.45
CA ASP A 71 -40.32 6.00 -13.21
C ASP A 71 -41.30 5.28 -12.29
N GLY A 72 -41.79 5.98 -11.26
CA GLY A 72 -43.00 5.59 -10.54
C GLY A 72 -42.97 5.81 -9.03
N ASN A 73 -43.61 6.90 -8.61
CA ASN A 73 -44.27 7.13 -7.32
C ASN A 73 -44.03 6.11 -6.20
N THR A 74 -43.39 6.55 -5.12
CA THR A 74 -43.83 6.15 -3.77
C THR A 74 -43.44 7.24 -2.77
N ASP A 75 -44.45 7.90 -2.21
CA ASP A 75 -44.36 8.68 -0.97
C ASP A 75 -43.94 7.72 0.16
N GLY A 76 -43.05 8.17 1.05
CA GLY A 76 -42.75 7.42 2.26
C GLY A 76 -41.40 7.74 2.91
N GLU A 77 -41.47 8.62 3.90
CA GLU A 77 -40.71 8.58 5.16
C GLU A 77 -39.21 8.92 5.11
N GLU A 78 -38.94 10.17 5.50
CA GLU A 78 -37.67 10.66 6.01
C GLU A 78 -37.39 10.00 7.38
N GLU A 79 -36.38 9.14 7.46
CA GLU A 79 -35.77 8.75 8.74
C GLU A 79 -34.54 9.65 8.96
N GLU A 80 -34.74 10.67 9.79
CA GLU A 80 -33.69 11.36 10.53
C GLU A 80 -33.16 10.41 11.61
N GLU A 81 -31.89 10.00 11.53
CA GLU A 81 -31.19 9.42 12.68
C GLU A 81 -30.25 10.45 13.30
N GLU A 82 -30.56 10.75 14.56
CA GLU A 82 -29.98 11.75 15.45
C GLU A 82 -28.52 11.45 15.80
N GLU A 83 -27.69 12.50 15.81
CA GLU A 83 -26.34 12.50 16.36
C GLU A 83 -26.40 12.63 17.90
N GLU A 84 -26.03 11.58 18.63
CA GLU A 84 -25.76 11.67 20.08
C GLU A 84 -24.34 12.17 20.36
N GLU A 85 -24.25 13.35 20.98
CA GLU A 85 -23.09 13.85 21.72
C GLU A 85 -22.88 13.07 23.03
N GLU A 86 -21.68 12.56 23.27
CA GLU A 86 -21.01 12.48 24.58
C GLU A 86 -19.58 11.93 24.39
N SER A 87 -18.51 12.25 25.13
CA SER A 87 -18.30 13.05 26.32
C SER A 87 -16.79 13.32 26.44
N LYS A 88 -16.45 14.48 27.01
CA LYS A 88 -15.09 15.00 27.23
C LYS A 88 -14.31 14.17 28.25
N ARG A 89 -13.05 13.76 27.93
CA ARG A 89 -12.00 13.42 28.93
C ARG A 89 -10.58 13.77 28.43
N PRO A 90 -9.60 13.97 29.35
CA PRO A 90 -8.72 15.14 29.32
C PRO A 90 -7.36 14.94 28.63
N LEU A 91 -6.85 16.06 28.11
CA LEU A 91 -5.53 16.28 27.51
C LEU A 91 -4.38 15.94 28.47
N ALA A 92 -3.64 14.88 28.19
CA ALA A 92 -2.29 14.68 28.72
C ALA A 92 -1.25 15.26 27.74
N ARG A 93 -0.65 16.39 28.16
CA ARG A 93 0.52 17.01 27.52
C ARG A 93 1.68 16.01 27.45
N ARG A 94 2.12 15.64 26.24
CA ARG A 94 3.42 15.01 26.03
C ARG A 94 4.41 16.02 25.50
N ALA A 95 5.52 16.12 26.22
CA ALA A 95 6.64 17.01 25.97
C ALA A 95 7.33 16.68 24.64
N SER A 96 7.66 17.74 23.92
CA SER A 96 8.48 17.75 22.72
C SER A 96 9.95 17.56 23.12
N THR A 97 10.60 16.55 22.54
CA THR A 97 12.06 16.53 22.41
C THR A 97 12.42 16.20 20.97
N SER A 98 12.72 17.27 20.25
CA SER A 98 13.39 17.29 18.97
C SER A 98 14.86 16.88 19.11
N SER A 99 15.32 15.97 18.26
CA SER A 99 16.69 16.03 17.76
C SER A 99 16.71 15.55 16.31
N SER A 100 16.73 16.55 15.44
CA SER A 100 16.90 16.45 14.00
C SER A 100 18.29 15.91 13.66
N LEU A 101 18.36 14.88 12.82
CA LEU A 101 19.53 14.66 11.97
C LEU A 101 19.08 14.71 10.52
N ARG A 102 19.82 15.54 9.79
CA ARG A 102 19.54 16.08 8.47
C ARG A 102 19.83 15.01 7.42
N SER A 103 18.80 14.52 6.75
CA SER A 103 18.95 13.90 5.43
C SER A 103 19.20 15.01 4.40
N LEU A 104 20.37 14.96 3.77
CA LEU A 104 20.70 15.74 2.59
C LEU A 104 20.04 15.07 1.39
N ASP A 105 18.85 15.55 1.01
CA ASP A 105 18.32 15.34 -0.33
C ASP A 105 18.19 16.72 -0.99
N ALA A 106 19.10 17.00 -1.91
CA ALA A 106 19.02 18.14 -2.80
C ALA A 106 18.86 17.64 -4.24
N ALA A 107 17.62 17.82 -4.71
CA ALA A 107 17.23 18.36 -6.01
C ALA A 107 17.76 17.71 -7.30
N GLY A 108 16.81 17.39 -8.19
CA GLY A 108 17.06 17.55 -9.63
C GLY A 108 16.40 16.52 -10.53
N SER A 109 15.06 16.45 -10.56
CA SER A 109 14.38 16.02 -11.78
C SER A 109 14.41 17.17 -12.78
N MET A 110 15.01 16.92 -13.96
CA MET A 110 14.61 17.38 -15.30
C MET A 110 15.85 17.51 -16.19
N LEU A 111 16.02 16.55 -17.11
CA LEU A 111 16.35 16.78 -18.52
C LEU A 111 16.43 15.42 -19.26
N LYS A 112 15.39 15.16 -20.05
CA LYS A 112 15.38 14.18 -21.13
C LYS A 112 16.22 14.75 -22.27
N GLY A 113 17.23 14.03 -22.75
CA GLY A 113 17.96 14.42 -23.95
C GLY A 113 19.18 13.53 -24.21
N TRP A 114 19.09 12.76 -25.29
CA TRP A 114 20.19 12.10 -26.01
C TRP A 114 21.61 12.50 -25.60
N MET A 115 22.40 11.52 -25.12
CA MET A 115 23.79 11.29 -25.52
C MET A 115 24.34 10.05 -24.80
N SER A 116 24.82 9.07 -25.57
CA SER A 116 25.62 7.95 -25.07
C SER A 116 26.79 8.46 -24.23
N PRO A 117 27.01 7.95 -23.00
CA PRO A 117 28.23 8.27 -22.29
C PRO A 117 29.36 7.44 -22.90
N LYS A 118 30.20 8.12 -23.69
CA LYS A 118 31.58 7.67 -23.92
C LYS A 118 32.18 7.35 -22.55
N GLN A 119 32.50 6.07 -22.37
CA GLN A 119 33.33 5.57 -21.29
C GLN A 119 34.58 6.45 -21.18
N THR A 120 34.59 7.35 -20.20
CA THR A 120 35.83 7.88 -19.65
C THR A 120 36.47 6.71 -18.92
N LYS A 121 37.43 6.07 -19.59
CA LYS A 121 38.31 5.05 -19.02
C LYS A 121 39.06 5.66 -17.84
N SER A 122 38.52 5.52 -16.63
CA SER A 122 39.33 5.59 -15.43
C SER A 122 40.24 4.36 -15.47
N SER A 123 41.53 4.59 -15.62
CA SER A 123 42.56 3.63 -15.25
C SER A 123 42.39 3.28 -13.77
N GLY A 124 41.69 2.19 -13.47
CA GLY A 124 41.42 1.72 -12.12
C GLY A 124 41.39 0.20 -12.15
N THR A 125 42.36 -0.39 -11.48
CA THR A 125 42.52 -1.81 -11.10
C THR A 125 41.38 -2.74 -11.53
N SER A 126 41.68 -3.71 -12.39
CA SER A 126 40.76 -4.81 -12.70
C SER A 126 40.24 -5.40 -11.39
N TRP A 127 38.95 -5.24 -11.11
CA TRP A 127 38.32 -5.78 -9.91
C TRP A 127 38.60 -7.28 -9.83
N LYS A 128 39.37 -7.68 -8.82
CA LYS A 128 39.66 -9.08 -8.54
C LYS A 128 38.64 -9.55 -7.50
N GLU A 129 37.95 -10.65 -7.78
CA GLU A 129 37.00 -11.21 -6.84
C GLU A 129 37.70 -11.52 -5.49
N PRO A 130 37.25 -10.89 -4.39
CA PRO A 130 37.89 -11.06 -3.10
C PRO A 130 37.83 -12.49 -2.60
N GLN A 131 38.87 -12.89 -1.88
CA GLN A 131 38.87 -14.17 -1.19
C GLN A 131 38.11 -14.06 0.14
N PRO A 132 37.48 -15.15 0.64
CA PRO A 132 36.71 -15.10 1.89
C PRO A 132 37.48 -14.50 3.07
N PHE A 133 38.78 -14.82 3.23
CA PHE A 133 39.58 -14.28 4.34
C PHE A 133 39.76 -12.75 4.27
N GLU A 134 39.71 -12.15 3.08
CA GLU A 134 39.82 -10.69 2.90
C GLU A 134 38.58 -9.98 3.44
N ILE A 135 37.41 -10.60 3.27
CA ILE A 135 36.12 -10.08 3.78
C ILE A 135 36.10 -10.15 5.31
N PHE A 136 36.55 -11.26 5.90
CA PHE A 136 36.61 -11.38 7.36
C PHE A 136 37.64 -10.41 7.96
N ARG A 137 38.78 -10.22 7.31
CA ARG A 137 39.76 -9.20 7.70
C ARG A 137 39.18 -7.78 7.59
N ALA A 138 38.38 -7.50 6.56
CA ALA A 138 37.69 -6.23 6.41
C ALA A 138 36.65 -6.00 7.51
N VAL A 139 35.94 -7.05 7.94
CA VAL A 139 35.05 -7.01 9.12
C VAL A 139 35.84 -6.62 10.37
N GLU A 140 36.93 -7.32 10.68
CA GLU A 140 37.75 -7.07 11.88
C GLU A 140 38.38 -5.67 11.90
N ARG A 141 38.71 -5.12 10.72
CA ARG A 141 39.29 -3.79 10.57
C ARG A 141 38.25 -2.68 10.41
N LYS A 142 36.96 -3.02 10.37
CA LYS A 142 35.85 -2.11 10.06
C LYS A 142 36.05 -1.35 8.74
N ASP A 143 36.56 -2.03 7.71
CA ASP A 143 36.72 -1.47 6.38
C ASP A 143 35.37 -1.44 5.65
N ILE A 144 34.54 -0.46 6.03
CA ILE A 144 33.18 -0.30 5.50
C ILE A 144 33.19 -0.07 3.99
N MET A 145 34.18 0.68 3.49
CA MET A 145 34.28 1.00 2.06
C MET A 145 34.48 -0.27 1.24
N PHE A 146 35.40 -1.15 1.67
CA PHE A 146 35.60 -2.43 1.02
C PHE A 146 34.35 -3.31 1.07
N LEU A 147 33.69 -3.39 2.23
CA LEU A 147 32.46 -4.18 2.38
C LEU A 147 31.32 -3.66 1.48
N MET A 148 31.21 -2.35 1.28
CA MET A 148 30.26 -1.76 0.32
C MET A 148 30.61 -2.12 -1.12
N GLU A 149 31.89 -2.16 -1.49
CA GLU A 149 32.31 -2.58 -2.84
C GLU A 149 32.01 -4.08 -3.08
N VAL A 150 32.25 -4.92 -2.06
CA VAL A 150 31.87 -6.35 -2.11
C VAL A 150 30.36 -6.52 -2.22
N ARG A 151 29.57 -5.74 -1.48
CA ARG A 151 28.10 -5.74 -1.60
C ARG A 151 27.67 -5.52 -3.06
N ASP A 152 28.25 -4.52 -3.73
CA ASP A 152 27.80 -4.10 -5.06
C ASP A 152 28.27 -5.05 -6.17
N ARG A 153 29.43 -5.70 -5.99
CA ARG A 153 30.05 -6.52 -7.07
C ARG A 153 30.04 -8.03 -6.83
N ALA A 154 29.94 -8.48 -5.59
CA ALA A 154 30.09 -9.89 -5.22
C ALA A 154 29.29 -10.24 -3.95
N PHE A 155 28.00 -9.88 -3.94
CA PHE A 155 27.11 -10.04 -2.80
C PHE A 155 27.06 -11.48 -2.24
N HIS A 156 27.15 -12.50 -3.09
CA HIS A 156 27.17 -13.91 -2.69
C HIS A 156 28.27 -14.23 -1.68
N LEU A 157 29.39 -13.50 -1.69
CA LEU A 157 30.49 -13.69 -0.76
C LEU A 157 30.13 -13.26 0.67
N LEU A 158 29.20 -12.31 0.83
CA LEU A 158 28.69 -11.88 2.15
C LEU A 158 27.79 -12.94 2.81
N LEU A 159 27.23 -13.85 2.01
CA LEU A 159 26.39 -14.95 2.47
C LEU A 159 27.16 -16.25 2.67
N ARG A 160 28.35 -16.35 2.08
CA ARG A 160 29.17 -17.55 2.12
C ARG A 160 29.74 -17.75 3.52
N LYS A 161 29.59 -18.97 4.04
CA LYS A 161 30.26 -19.40 5.26
C LYS A 161 31.74 -19.63 4.98
N SER A 162 32.61 -19.09 5.82
CA SER A 162 34.03 -19.41 5.86
C SER A 162 34.35 -19.93 7.25
N GLY A 163 34.72 -21.21 7.35
CA GLY A 163 34.74 -21.91 8.63
C GLY A 163 33.31 -22.13 9.14
N ASP A 164 33.01 -21.63 10.35
CA ASP A 164 31.72 -21.84 11.04
C ASP A 164 30.82 -20.59 11.05
N ALA A 165 31.26 -19.47 10.46
CA ALA A 165 30.53 -18.21 10.44
C ALA A 165 30.39 -17.62 9.03
N THR A 166 29.39 -16.77 8.85
CA THR A 166 29.32 -15.79 7.76
C THR A 166 29.95 -14.47 8.22
N PRO A 167 30.28 -13.53 7.32
CA PRO A 167 30.76 -12.20 7.69
C PRO A 167 29.87 -11.48 8.72
N LEU A 168 28.54 -11.57 8.58
CA LEU A 168 27.60 -10.98 9.54
C LEU A 168 27.69 -11.67 10.91
N VAL A 169 27.70 -13.01 10.93
CA VAL A 169 27.82 -13.78 12.19
C VAL A 169 29.16 -13.51 12.88
N HIS A 170 30.24 -13.38 12.11
CA HIS A 170 31.55 -12.99 12.65
C HIS A 170 31.50 -11.61 13.30
N ALA A 171 30.94 -10.61 12.62
CA ALA A 171 30.77 -9.27 13.17
C ALA A 171 29.92 -9.27 14.45
N MET A 172 28.88 -10.11 14.53
CA MET A 172 28.05 -10.28 15.73
C MET A 172 28.81 -10.92 16.89
N ARG A 173 29.66 -11.92 16.62
CA ARG A 173 30.49 -12.59 17.65
C ARG A 173 31.53 -11.65 18.26
N ILE A 174 32.06 -10.70 17.49
CA ILE A 174 33.00 -9.70 18.04
C ILE A 174 32.28 -8.73 19.00
N GLY A 175 30.96 -8.53 18.82
CA GLY A 175 30.11 -7.78 19.75
C GLY A 175 29.95 -6.29 19.39
N GLU A 176 29.63 -5.47 20.40
CA GLU A 176 29.19 -4.08 20.22
C GLU A 176 30.20 -3.18 19.51
N SER A 177 31.49 -3.48 19.63
CA SER A 177 32.55 -2.74 18.95
C SER A 177 32.39 -2.72 17.42
N HIS A 178 31.70 -3.71 16.84
CA HIS A 178 31.47 -3.86 15.40
C HIS A 178 30.01 -3.57 14.99
N ARG A 179 29.24 -2.86 15.82
CA ARG A 179 27.84 -2.53 15.55
C ARG A 179 27.62 -1.86 14.20
N ASP A 180 28.48 -0.92 13.81
CA ASP A 180 28.35 -0.24 12.51
C ASP A 180 28.55 -1.20 11.33
N VAL A 181 29.51 -2.13 11.45
CA VAL A 181 29.74 -3.18 10.45
C VAL A 181 28.53 -4.10 10.36
N GLN A 182 27.96 -4.48 11.50
CA GLN A 182 26.73 -5.29 11.54
C GLN A 182 25.57 -4.58 10.84
N ILE A 183 25.37 -3.29 11.10
CA ILE A 183 24.33 -2.47 10.46
C ILE A 183 24.54 -2.39 8.95
N VAL A 184 25.78 -2.19 8.49
CA VAL A 184 26.11 -2.12 7.05
C VAL A 184 25.86 -3.46 6.37
N LEU A 185 26.33 -4.57 6.95
CA LEU A 185 26.11 -5.90 6.41
C LEU A 185 24.62 -6.24 6.39
N LEU A 186 23.89 -5.95 7.46
CA LEU A 186 22.44 -6.17 7.53
C LEU A 186 21.69 -5.35 6.49
N GLY A 187 22.02 -4.06 6.36
CA GLY A 187 21.45 -3.18 5.35
C GLY A 187 21.75 -3.66 3.92
N ALA A 188 22.93 -4.23 3.68
CA ALA A 188 23.25 -4.89 2.42
C ALA A 188 22.34 -6.09 2.14
N LEU A 189 22.08 -6.93 3.16
CA LEU A 189 21.18 -8.08 3.03
C LEU A 189 19.73 -7.64 2.72
N SER A 190 19.20 -6.70 3.50
CA SER A 190 17.85 -6.15 3.31
C SER A 190 17.69 -5.45 1.96
N ARG A 191 18.68 -4.64 1.55
CA ARG A 191 18.67 -3.98 0.25
C ARG A 191 18.58 -4.98 -0.90
N TRP A 192 19.36 -6.05 -0.85
CA TRP A 192 19.34 -7.06 -1.92
C TRP A 192 17.96 -7.71 -2.09
N VAL A 193 17.29 -8.06 -0.98
CA VAL A 193 15.93 -8.64 -1.01
C VAL A 193 14.92 -7.68 -1.65
N ASN A 194 15.00 -6.40 -1.32
CA ASN A 194 14.08 -5.38 -1.86
C ASN A 194 14.31 -5.13 -3.37
N HIS A 195 15.53 -5.31 -3.87
CA HIS A 195 15.89 -5.07 -5.28
C HIS A 195 15.82 -6.31 -6.16
N LEU A 196 15.39 -7.47 -5.64
CA LEU A 196 15.19 -8.67 -6.47
C LEU A 196 14.11 -8.44 -7.52
N GLU A 197 14.47 -8.59 -8.79
CA GLU A 197 13.58 -8.51 -9.95
C GLU A 197 13.07 -9.90 -10.36
N ASP A 198 12.12 -9.94 -11.29
CA ASP A 198 11.49 -11.19 -11.72
C ASP A 198 12.44 -12.07 -12.52
N SER A 199 13.37 -11.45 -13.26
CA SER A 199 14.47 -12.14 -13.94
C SER A 199 15.37 -12.88 -12.95
N ASP A 200 15.60 -12.31 -11.76
CA ASP A 200 16.43 -12.93 -10.73
C ASP A 200 15.71 -14.14 -10.13
N MET A 201 14.39 -14.07 -9.97
CA MET A 201 13.59 -15.18 -9.45
C MET A 201 13.56 -16.39 -10.40
N ALA A 202 13.80 -16.19 -11.69
CA ALA A 202 13.97 -17.26 -12.67
C ALA A 202 15.34 -17.97 -12.55
N ASP A 203 16.35 -17.33 -11.95
CA ASP A 203 17.67 -17.96 -11.75
C ASP A 203 17.60 -19.02 -10.62
N LYS A 204 18.05 -20.23 -10.95
CA LYS A 204 18.17 -21.36 -10.02
C LYS A 204 19.11 -21.06 -8.84
N ARG A 205 20.03 -20.10 -8.96
CA ARG A 205 20.97 -19.68 -7.89
C ARG A 205 20.30 -18.80 -6.83
N THR A 206 19.22 -18.11 -7.17
CA THR A 206 18.54 -17.16 -6.28
C THR A 206 17.91 -17.86 -5.09
N LYS A 207 17.27 -19.03 -5.28
CA LYS A 207 16.62 -19.77 -4.19
C LYS A 207 17.61 -20.24 -3.10
N PRO A 208 18.78 -20.84 -3.42
CA PRO A 208 19.85 -21.05 -2.44
C PRO A 208 20.33 -19.78 -1.72
N MET A 209 20.47 -18.65 -2.44
CA MET A 209 20.86 -17.38 -1.83
C MET A 209 19.82 -16.86 -0.85
N LEU A 210 18.53 -16.91 -1.20
CA LEU A 210 17.42 -16.56 -0.31
C LEU A 210 17.41 -17.44 0.95
N LYS A 211 17.71 -18.74 0.84
CA LYS A 211 17.84 -19.61 2.02
C LYS A 211 19.00 -19.19 2.93
N ALA A 212 20.16 -18.88 2.34
CA ALA A 212 21.31 -18.39 3.11
C ALA A 212 21.00 -17.04 3.79
N LEU A 213 20.34 -16.13 3.08
CA LEU A 213 19.85 -14.85 3.61
C LEU A 213 18.92 -15.06 4.80
N ARG A 214 17.91 -15.93 4.64
CA ARG A 214 16.93 -16.25 5.69
C ARG A 214 17.63 -16.68 6.98
N THR A 215 18.63 -17.57 6.88
CA THR A 215 19.41 -17.98 8.05
C THR A 215 20.17 -16.81 8.69
N ASN A 216 20.81 -15.95 7.89
CA ASN A 216 21.56 -14.80 8.40
C ASN A 216 20.64 -13.75 9.07
N LEU A 217 19.50 -13.43 8.44
CA LEU A 217 18.53 -12.49 8.99
C LEU A 217 17.88 -13.03 10.27
N LYS A 218 17.57 -14.34 10.31
CA LYS A 218 17.05 -14.98 11.53
C LYS A 218 18.06 -14.87 12.67
N LEU A 219 19.32 -15.18 12.41
CA LEU A 219 20.39 -15.03 13.41
C LEU A 219 20.51 -13.57 13.88
N ALA A 220 20.44 -12.58 12.98
CA ALA A 220 20.46 -11.17 13.37
C ALA A 220 19.29 -10.80 14.31
N ILE A 221 18.10 -11.34 14.07
CA ILE A 221 16.92 -11.16 14.95
C ILE A 221 17.17 -11.84 16.32
N ASP A 222 17.74 -13.04 16.32
CA ASP A 222 18.01 -13.78 17.56
C ASP A 222 19.07 -13.06 18.42
N TYR A 223 20.04 -12.38 17.79
CA TYR A 223 21.05 -11.53 18.43
C TYR A 223 20.54 -10.13 18.83
N GLY A 224 19.28 -9.78 18.57
CA GLY A 224 18.69 -8.52 19.03
C GLY A 224 18.88 -7.31 18.12
N LEU A 225 19.34 -7.50 16.87
CA LEU A 225 19.62 -6.38 15.94
C LEU A 225 18.35 -5.70 15.41
N GLN A 226 17.17 -6.28 15.61
CA GLN A 226 15.88 -5.70 15.19
C GLN A 226 15.56 -4.35 15.85
N ARG A 227 16.17 -4.03 16.99
CA ARG A 227 16.05 -2.69 17.61
C ARG A 227 16.81 -1.61 16.84
N ALA A 228 17.84 -2.00 16.08
CA ALA A 228 18.66 -1.10 15.29
C ALA A 228 18.12 -0.87 13.88
N GLN A 229 17.31 -1.82 13.36
CA GLN A 229 16.75 -1.77 12.02
C GLN A 229 15.28 -2.20 12.01
N SER A 230 14.39 -1.26 11.74
CA SER A 230 12.93 -1.49 11.65
C SER A 230 12.57 -2.54 10.60
N ASP A 231 13.30 -2.54 9.48
CA ASP A 231 12.91 -3.30 8.30
C ASP A 231 13.47 -4.73 8.30
N LEU A 232 14.25 -5.09 9.32
CA LEU A 232 14.87 -6.41 9.44
C LEU A 232 13.83 -7.53 9.44
N ILE A 233 12.77 -7.37 10.23
CA ILE A 233 11.74 -8.39 10.39
C ILE A 233 10.95 -8.55 9.09
N ALA A 234 10.57 -7.43 8.45
CA ALA A 234 9.91 -7.45 7.15
C ALA A 234 10.79 -8.14 6.09
N SER A 235 12.07 -7.78 6.02
CA SER A 235 13.04 -8.41 5.10
C SER A 235 13.17 -9.92 5.35
N PHE A 236 13.20 -10.34 6.62
CA PHE A 236 13.24 -11.75 7.00
C PHE A 236 11.98 -12.50 6.52
N LEU A 237 10.79 -11.95 6.77
CA LEU A 237 9.53 -12.58 6.38
C LEU A 237 9.35 -12.65 4.86
N GLN A 238 9.72 -11.59 4.13
CA GLN A 238 9.76 -11.60 2.67
C GLN A 238 10.69 -12.68 2.14
N THR A 239 11.93 -12.75 2.66
CA THR A 239 12.90 -13.78 2.26
C THR A 239 12.39 -15.19 2.56
N LEU A 240 11.74 -15.38 3.71
CA LEU A 240 11.14 -16.65 4.11
C LEU A 240 10.01 -17.05 3.14
N ILE A 241 9.13 -16.13 2.77
CA ILE A 241 8.09 -16.38 1.77
C ILE A 241 8.71 -16.76 0.41
N MET A 242 9.66 -15.97 -0.08
CA MET A 242 10.28 -16.18 -1.40
C MET A 242 11.12 -17.47 -1.48
N SER A 243 11.64 -17.97 -0.35
CA SER A 243 12.44 -19.20 -0.32
C SER A 243 11.63 -20.46 -0.09
N GLU A 244 10.62 -20.41 0.79
CA GLU A 244 9.95 -21.60 1.34
C GLU A 244 8.43 -21.41 1.54
N GLY A 245 7.88 -20.21 1.32
CA GLY A 245 6.49 -19.88 1.64
C GLY A 245 5.44 -20.18 0.58
N ASP A 246 5.83 -20.59 -0.64
CA ASP A 246 4.90 -20.80 -1.77
C ASP A 246 3.68 -21.64 -1.39
N ARG A 247 3.92 -22.79 -0.74
CA ARG A 247 2.85 -23.71 -0.34
C ARG A 247 1.88 -23.07 0.66
N TRP A 248 2.39 -22.24 1.57
CA TRP A 248 1.57 -21.55 2.55
C TRP A 248 0.73 -20.46 1.87
N VAL A 249 1.34 -19.64 1.01
CA VAL A 249 0.63 -18.57 0.28
C VAL A 249 -0.49 -19.16 -0.58
N ILE A 250 -0.22 -20.24 -1.32
CA ILE A 250 -1.24 -20.92 -2.15
C ILE A 250 -2.39 -21.46 -1.29
N ALA A 251 -2.08 -22.12 -0.18
CA ALA A 251 -3.11 -22.65 0.72
C ALA A 251 -3.98 -21.53 1.29
N GLN A 252 -3.38 -20.45 1.79
CA GLN A 252 -4.14 -19.32 2.35
C GLN A 252 -4.89 -18.53 1.29
N THR A 253 -4.36 -18.45 0.06
CA THR A 253 -5.09 -17.90 -1.10
C THR A 253 -6.39 -18.66 -1.34
N HIS A 254 -6.34 -20.00 -1.30
CA HIS A 254 -7.53 -20.83 -1.45
C HIS A 254 -8.51 -20.67 -0.27
N ASP A 255 -8.02 -20.66 0.97
CA ASP A 255 -8.86 -20.47 2.16
C ASP A 255 -9.57 -19.11 2.13
N VAL A 256 -8.87 -18.05 1.74
CA VAL A 256 -9.44 -16.70 1.58
C VAL A 256 -10.39 -16.62 0.39
N ALA A 257 -10.11 -17.32 -0.72
CA ALA A 257 -11.03 -17.43 -1.85
C ALA A 257 -12.35 -18.09 -1.43
N LEU A 258 -12.31 -19.14 -0.60
CA LEU A 258 -13.52 -19.75 -0.02
C LEU A 258 -14.27 -18.77 0.89
N ALA A 259 -13.57 -18.04 1.76
CA ALA A 259 -14.19 -17.02 2.60
C ALA A 259 -14.86 -15.91 1.77
N LEU A 260 -14.22 -15.45 0.68
CA LEU A 260 -14.79 -14.48 -0.26
C LEU A 260 -16.06 -15.00 -0.94
N LYS A 261 -16.11 -16.30 -1.28
CA LYS A 261 -17.31 -16.94 -1.87
C LYS A 261 -18.45 -17.07 -0.87
N ALA A 262 -18.15 -17.37 0.39
CA ALA A 262 -19.14 -17.40 1.49
C ALA A 262 -19.66 -15.99 1.85
N GLY A 263 -18.97 -14.95 1.38
CA GLY A 263 -19.39 -13.57 1.55
C GLY A 263 -19.08 -13.01 2.94
N THR A 264 -19.97 -12.20 3.49
CA THR A 264 -19.75 -11.52 4.78
C THR A 264 -19.72 -12.52 5.94
N GLU A 265 -20.49 -13.61 5.84
CA GLU A 265 -20.42 -14.73 6.79
C GLU A 265 -19.02 -15.37 6.86
N GLY A 266 -18.31 -15.40 5.73
CA GLY A 266 -16.97 -15.95 5.63
C GLY A 266 -15.89 -15.08 6.26
N LYS A 267 -16.17 -13.79 6.53
CA LYS A 267 -15.24 -12.79 7.08
C LYS A 267 -13.84 -12.85 6.45
N PRO A 268 -13.73 -12.70 5.12
CA PRO A 268 -12.49 -12.89 4.39
C PRO A 268 -11.32 -12.02 4.87
N VAL A 269 -11.57 -10.78 5.32
CA VAL A 269 -10.50 -9.87 5.78
C VAL A 269 -9.95 -10.36 7.11
N SER A 270 -10.83 -10.65 8.07
CA SER A 270 -10.44 -11.26 9.35
C SER A 270 -9.73 -12.60 9.15
N ALA A 271 -10.19 -13.44 8.23
CA ALA A 271 -9.56 -14.74 7.94
C ALA A 271 -8.12 -14.55 7.42
N ALA A 272 -7.93 -13.63 6.45
CA ALA A 272 -6.61 -13.29 5.92
C ALA A 272 -5.69 -12.69 6.98
N GLU A 273 -6.18 -11.76 7.82
CA GLU A 273 -5.41 -11.17 8.90
C GLU A 273 -4.96 -12.20 9.94
N GLN A 274 -5.87 -13.07 10.38
CA GLN A 274 -5.54 -14.12 11.34
C GLN A 274 -4.52 -15.11 10.79
N ALA A 275 -4.63 -15.48 9.51
CA ALA A 275 -3.66 -16.33 8.83
C ALA A 275 -2.25 -15.73 8.86
N VAL A 276 -2.12 -14.46 8.49
CA VAL A 276 -0.84 -13.74 8.48
C VAL A 276 -0.27 -13.58 9.90
N ARG A 277 -1.11 -13.20 10.88
CA ARG A 277 -0.68 -13.07 12.28
C ARG A 277 -0.19 -14.40 12.84
N LYS A 278 -0.91 -15.50 12.59
CA LYS A 278 -0.52 -16.85 13.00
C LYS A 278 0.81 -17.26 12.37
N PHE A 279 1.00 -16.96 11.09
CA PHE A 279 2.26 -17.19 10.39
C PHE A 279 3.42 -16.41 11.05
N CYS A 280 3.27 -15.10 11.23
CA CYS A 280 4.31 -14.27 11.84
C CYS A 280 4.66 -14.74 13.27
N THR A 281 3.63 -15.11 14.05
CA THR A 281 3.80 -15.61 15.42
C THR A 281 4.62 -16.90 15.45
N ARG A 282 4.33 -17.84 14.53
CA ARG A 282 5.04 -19.12 14.41
C ARG A 282 6.52 -18.93 14.06
N GLU A 283 6.83 -18.04 13.12
CA GLU A 283 8.20 -17.87 12.62
C GLU A 283 9.09 -16.99 13.52
N LEU A 284 8.49 -16.03 14.23
CA LEU A 284 9.22 -15.10 15.10
C LEU A 284 9.29 -15.57 16.56
N GLY A 285 8.29 -16.29 17.06
CA GLY A 285 8.25 -16.85 18.42
C GLY A 285 8.17 -15.81 19.55
N LYS A 286 8.27 -14.50 19.27
CA LYS A 286 8.25 -13.40 20.24
C LYS A 286 7.13 -12.41 19.91
N ALA A 287 6.12 -12.33 20.77
CA ALA A 287 4.95 -11.46 20.55
C ALA A 287 5.29 -9.96 20.50
N GLU A 288 6.32 -9.51 21.23
CA GLU A 288 6.75 -8.10 21.24
C GLU A 288 7.22 -7.61 19.87
N LEU A 289 7.73 -8.51 19.02
CA LEU A 289 8.20 -8.18 17.66
C LEU A 289 7.04 -8.00 16.67
N ILE A 290 5.83 -8.42 17.04
CA ILE A 290 4.64 -8.37 16.19
C ILE A 290 4.03 -6.97 16.19
N ALA A 291 4.09 -6.25 17.32
CA ALA A 291 3.55 -4.89 17.41
C ALA A 291 4.28 -3.90 16.48
N SER A 292 5.55 -4.15 16.16
CA SER A 292 6.31 -3.40 15.15
C SER A 292 6.04 -3.85 13.70
N LEU A 293 5.20 -4.87 13.50
CA LEU A 293 4.96 -5.52 12.21
C LEU A 293 3.57 -5.20 11.63
N GLU A 294 2.80 -4.34 12.26
CA GLU A 294 1.42 -4.04 11.84
C GLU A 294 1.33 -3.59 10.37
N ASP A 295 2.30 -2.84 9.87
CA ASP A 295 2.33 -2.41 8.46
C ASP A 295 2.57 -3.57 7.49
N TYR A 296 3.48 -4.51 7.83
CA TYR A 296 3.70 -5.71 7.03
C TYR A 296 2.48 -6.63 7.07
N ILE A 297 1.86 -6.80 8.24
CA ILE A 297 0.65 -7.62 8.41
C ILE A 297 -0.45 -7.05 7.52
N ALA A 298 -0.70 -5.75 7.60
CA ALA A 298 -1.73 -5.10 6.79
C ALA A 298 -1.47 -5.24 5.28
N ASN A 299 -0.21 -5.10 4.82
CA ASN A 299 0.14 -5.34 3.41
C ASN A 299 -0.11 -6.80 3.00
N ALA A 300 0.41 -7.75 3.78
CA ALA A 300 0.24 -9.17 3.53
C ALA A 300 -1.24 -9.61 3.55
N THR A 301 -2.06 -9.02 4.41
CA THR A 301 -3.52 -9.23 4.45
C THR A 301 -4.19 -8.75 3.18
N ALA A 302 -3.87 -7.53 2.72
CA ALA A 302 -4.38 -7.01 1.45
C ALA A 302 -3.97 -7.90 0.27
N ASP A 303 -2.71 -8.36 0.24
CA ASP A 303 -2.22 -9.25 -0.81
C ASP A 303 -2.95 -10.60 -0.82
N LEU A 304 -3.23 -11.21 0.33
CA LEU A 304 -4.02 -12.45 0.40
C LEU A 304 -5.45 -12.25 -0.15
N LEU A 305 -6.08 -11.11 0.14
CA LEU A 305 -7.40 -10.79 -0.39
C LEU A 305 -7.38 -10.64 -1.91
N ILE A 306 -6.37 -9.95 -2.43
CA ILE A 306 -6.18 -9.79 -3.88
C ILE A 306 -5.94 -11.15 -4.56
N MET A 307 -5.03 -11.95 -4.02
CA MET A 307 -4.72 -13.27 -4.56
C MET A 307 -5.94 -14.21 -4.47
N GLY A 308 -6.69 -14.16 -3.36
CA GLY A 308 -7.92 -14.94 -3.19
C GLY A 308 -9.01 -14.54 -4.18
N ALA A 309 -9.24 -13.23 -4.37
CA ALA A 309 -10.20 -12.73 -5.34
C ALA A 309 -9.78 -13.07 -6.79
N TRP A 310 -8.49 -12.99 -7.10
CA TRP A 310 -7.97 -13.42 -8.40
C TRP A 310 -8.13 -14.92 -8.61
N SER A 311 -7.92 -15.74 -7.57
CA SER A 311 -8.19 -17.18 -7.64
C SER A 311 -9.66 -17.47 -8.00
N CYS A 312 -10.61 -16.71 -7.45
CA CYS A 312 -12.02 -16.83 -7.83
C CYS A 312 -12.29 -16.43 -9.30
N VAL A 313 -11.50 -15.51 -9.87
CA VAL A 313 -11.58 -15.16 -11.30
C VAL A 313 -11.07 -16.30 -12.16
N LEU A 314 -9.96 -16.92 -11.78
CA LEU A 314 -9.35 -18.04 -12.52
C LEU A 314 -10.25 -19.28 -12.60
N ASP A 315 -11.21 -19.43 -11.69
CA ASP A 315 -12.23 -20.49 -11.77
C ASP A 315 -13.18 -20.33 -12.97
N VAL A 316 -13.31 -19.11 -13.52
CA VAL A 316 -14.29 -18.77 -14.57
C VAL A 316 -13.68 -18.12 -15.81
N VAL A 317 -12.44 -17.66 -15.74
CA VAL A 317 -11.71 -17.01 -16.83
C VAL A 317 -10.31 -17.62 -16.93
N ASP A 318 -9.89 -17.95 -18.15
CA ASP A 318 -8.54 -18.46 -18.40
C ASP A 318 -7.47 -17.38 -18.19
N GLY A 319 -6.42 -17.73 -17.44
CA GLY A 319 -5.35 -16.82 -17.07
C GLY A 319 -4.32 -17.44 -16.12
N GLU A 320 -3.33 -16.63 -15.75
CA GLU A 320 -2.23 -17.05 -14.88
C GLU A 320 -2.41 -16.55 -13.45
N ALA A 321 -1.97 -17.36 -12.49
CA ALA A 321 -1.92 -16.99 -11.08
C ALA A 321 -0.89 -15.87 -10.82
N ILE A 322 -1.16 -15.05 -9.79
CA ILE A 322 -0.17 -14.07 -9.32
C ILE A 322 1.01 -14.83 -8.69
N PRO A 323 2.28 -14.54 -9.06
CA PRO A 323 3.41 -15.23 -8.48
C PRO A 323 3.50 -15.02 -6.97
N THR A 324 3.68 -16.11 -6.23
CA THR A 324 3.76 -16.11 -4.75
C THR A 324 4.92 -15.27 -4.22
N TYR A 325 6.00 -15.12 -4.98
CA TYR A 325 7.16 -14.32 -4.59
C TYR A 325 6.93 -12.80 -4.67
N TYR A 326 5.75 -12.34 -5.12
CA TYR A 326 5.31 -10.95 -4.98
C TYR A 326 4.69 -10.66 -3.61
N PHE A 327 4.25 -11.71 -2.89
CA PHE A 327 3.50 -11.58 -1.66
C PHE A 327 4.22 -10.76 -0.59
N ALA A 328 3.51 -9.79 -0.02
CA ALA A 328 3.96 -8.86 1.00
C ALA A 328 5.20 -8.04 0.59
N ARG A 329 5.36 -7.76 -0.72
CA ARG A 329 6.44 -6.95 -1.28
C ARG A 329 5.88 -5.72 -1.99
N ASP A 330 6.05 -4.58 -1.34
CA ASP A 330 5.63 -3.26 -1.84
C ASP A 330 4.23 -3.32 -2.47
N ASP A 331 4.09 -2.88 -3.72
CA ASP A 331 2.84 -2.86 -4.49
C ASP A 331 2.77 -3.92 -5.61
N ARG A 332 3.66 -4.94 -5.59
CA ARG A 332 3.81 -5.89 -6.73
C ARG A 332 2.56 -6.74 -6.97
N VAL A 333 1.94 -7.27 -5.92
CA VAL A 333 0.70 -8.06 -6.04
C VAL A 333 -0.42 -7.20 -6.60
N PHE A 334 -0.58 -5.97 -6.09
CA PHE A 334 -1.63 -5.05 -6.53
C PHE A 334 -1.45 -4.62 -8.00
N LYS A 335 -0.23 -4.27 -8.42
CA LYS A 335 0.06 -3.95 -9.84
C LYS A 335 -0.28 -5.11 -10.75
N ALA A 336 0.23 -6.30 -10.42
CA ALA A 336 -0.01 -7.50 -11.22
C ALA A 336 -1.49 -7.89 -11.26
N PHE A 337 -2.25 -7.58 -10.21
CA PHE A 337 -3.70 -7.72 -10.18
C PHE A 337 -4.41 -6.69 -11.07
N GLN A 338 -4.03 -5.41 -10.99
CA GLN A 338 -4.60 -4.36 -11.83
C GLN A 338 -4.40 -4.66 -13.31
N ASP A 339 -3.18 -5.04 -13.70
CA ASP A 339 -2.83 -5.38 -15.08
C ASP A 339 -3.70 -6.54 -15.59
N ARG A 340 -3.79 -7.63 -14.81
CA ARG A 340 -4.58 -8.81 -15.18
C ARG A 340 -6.08 -8.55 -15.24
N VAL A 341 -6.64 -7.78 -14.29
CA VAL A 341 -8.06 -7.40 -14.32
C VAL A 341 -8.34 -6.49 -15.52
N HIS A 342 -7.41 -5.61 -15.88
CA HIS A 342 -7.54 -4.76 -17.05
C HIS A 342 -7.54 -5.59 -18.35
N GLU A 343 -6.58 -6.49 -18.49
CA GLU A 343 -6.45 -7.39 -19.65
C GLU A 343 -7.70 -8.26 -19.84
N LYS A 344 -8.21 -8.86 -18.74
CA LYS A 344 -9.35 -9.80 -18.77
C LYS A 344 -10.70 -9.15 -18.48
N ARG A 345 -10.80 -7.82 -18.58
CA ARG A 345 -12.01 -7.07 -18.19
C ARG A 345 -13.27 -7.54 -18.92
N VAL A 346 -13.17 -7.88 -20.20
CA VAL A 346 -14.31 -8.33 -21.01
C VAL A 346 -14.82 -9.69 -20.53
N ASP A 347 -13.92 -10.64 -20.29
CA ASP A 347 -14.27 -11.98 -19.88
C ASP A 347 -14.81 -12.01 -18.44
N ILE A 348 -14.22 -11.21 -17.55
CA ILE A 348 -14.73 -10.99 -16.18
C ILE A 348 -16.16 -10.46 -16.24
N ASN A 349 -16.45 -9.49 -17.10
CA ASN A 349 -17.81 -8.94 -17.22
C ASN A 349 -18.85 -9.94 -17.74
N ARG A 350 -18.41 -10.91 -18.55
CA ARG A 350 -19.28 -11.95 -19.12
C ARG A 350 -19.52 -13.12 -18.18
N HIS A 351 -18.49 -13.58 -17.46
CA HIS A 351 -18.54 -14.85 -16.73
C HIS A 351 -18.55 -14.70 -15.20
N ALA A 352 -18.01 -13.61 -14.65
CA ALA A 352 -17.95 -13.43 -13.20
C ALA A 352 -19.30 -13.04 -12.61
N SER A 353 -19.61 -13.58 -11.43
CA SER A 353 -20.82 -13.23 -10.67
C SER A 353 -20.87 -11.74 -10.35
N LYS A 354 -22.08 -11.21 -10.08
CA LYS A 354 -22.25 -9.80 -9.64
C LYS A 354 -21.41 -9.51 -8.40
N ARG A 355 -21.40 -10.45 -7.45
CA ARG A 355 -20.61 -10.37 -6.21
C ARG A 355 -19.11 -10.30 -6.48
N LEU A 356 -18.57 -11.19 -7.31
CA LEU A 356 -17.13 -11.20 -7.63
C LEU A 356 -16.71 -9.88 -8.30
N ARG A 357 -17.52 -9.37 -9.23
CA ARG A 357 -17.25 -8.07 -9.88
C ARG A 357 -17.28 -6.91 -8.89
N TRP A 358 -18.16 -6.94 -7.90
CA TRP A 358 -18.17 -5.97 -6.81
C TRP A 358 -16.92 -6.09 -5.93
N GLN A 359 -16.53 -7.31 -5.52
CA GLN A 359 -15.32 -7.56 -4.73
C GLN A 359 -14.07 -7.02 -5.44
N LEU A 360 -13.92 -7.30 -6.74
CA LEU A 360 -12.80 -6.79 -7.54
C LEU A 360 -12.77 -5.24 -7.55
N ARG A 361 -13.93 -4.60 -7.69
CA ARG A 361 -14.04 -3.13 -7.69
C ARG A 361 -13.70 -2.54 -6.32
N VAL A 362 -14.19 -3.11 -5.24
CA VAL A 362 -13.88 -2.69 -3.87
C VAL A 362 -12.38 -2.79 -3.64
N LEU A 363 -11.76 -3.93 -3.98
CA LEU A 363 -10.32 -4.11 -3.86
C LEU A 363 -9.54 -3.08 -4.67
N GLN A 364 -9.94 -2.84 -5.92
CA GLN A 364 -9.30 -1.82 -6.76
C GLN A 364 -9.40 -0.42 -6.14
N GLN A 365 -10.59 0.02 -5.74
CA GLN A 365 -10.79 1.38 -5.25
C GLN A 365 -10.15 1.64 -3.89
N VAL A 366 -10.22 0.68 -2.97
CA VAL A 366 -9.67 0.84 -1.62
C VAL A 366 -8.15 0.75 -1.62
N LEU A 367 -7.57 -0.12 -2.46
CA LEU A 367 -6.12 -0.30 -2.52
C LEU A 367 -5.43 0.70 -3.44
N ASP A 368 -6.15 1.39 -4.32
CA ASP A 368 -5.59 2.44 -5.17
C ASP A 368 -5.15 3.67 -4.35
N GLY A 369 -4.13 4.36 -4.85
CA GLY A 369 -3.54 5.53 -4.19
C GLY A 369 -2.47 5.21 -3.13
N ARG A 370 -1.57 6.17 -2.92
CA ARG A 370 -0.42 6.08 -1.99
C ARG A 370 -0.59 6.87 -0.70
N THR A 371 -1.68 7.62 -0.56
CA THR A 371 -1.88 8.56 0.56
C THR A 371 -2.41 7.89 1.82
N THR A 372 -3.04 6.71 1.70
CA THR A 372 -3.58 5.94 2.82
C THR A 372 -2.66 4.79 3.20
N THR A 373 -2.51 4.56 4.51
CA THR A 373 -1.72 3.44 5.03
C THR A 373 -2.44 2.11 4.78
N TYR A 374 -1.68 1.03 4.65
CA TYR A 374 -2.27 -0.31 4.48
C TYR A 374 -3.20 -0.69 5.62
N ARG A 375 -2.89 -0.28 6.85
CA ARG A 375 -3.78 -0.48 7.99
C ARG A 375 -5.15 0.14 7.76
N SER A 376 -5.20 1.41 7.35
CA SER A 376 -6.47 2.09 7.04
C SER A 376 -7.19 1.42 5.86
N LYS A 377 -6.45 0.98 4.84
CA LYS A 377 -7.02 0.22 3.71
C LYS A 377 -7.66 -1.09 4.16
N VAL A 378 -6.99 -1.86 5.02
CA VAL A 378 -7.52 -3.12 5.57
C VAL A 378 -8.77 -2.87 6.42
N GLU A 379 -8.78 -1.82 7.24
CA GLU A 379 -9.96 -1.43 8.02
C GLU A 379 -11.17 -1.10 7.12
N LEU A 380 -10.93 -0.38 6.00
CA LEU A 380 -11.97 -0.10 5.00
C LEU A 380 -12.45 -1.38 4.30
N LEU A 381 -11.53 -2.27 3.93
CA LEU A 381 -11.88 -3.56 3.34
C LEU A 381 -12.70 -4.41 4.31
N ALA A 382 -12.37 -4.43 5.60
CA ALA A 382 -13.17 -5.14 6.61
C ALA A 382 -14.58 -4.55 6.75
N GLY A 383 -14.70 -3.22 6.67
CA GLY A 383 -15.99 -2.52 6.66
C GLY A 383 -16.91 -2.95 5.51
N GLU A 384 -16.35 -3.24 4.34
CA GLU A 384 -17.14 -3.60 3.15
C GLU A 384 -17.29 -5.12 2.96
N LEU A 385 -16.21 -5.90 3.12
CA LEU A 385 -16.17 -7.33 2.82
C LEU A 385 -16.62 -8.22 3.98
N ASP A 386 -16.37 -7.81 5.24
CA ASP A 386 -16.73 -8.61 6.43
C ASP A 386 -18.05 -8.12 7.06
N ASN A 387 -18.24 -6.80 7.16
CA ASN A 387 -19.35 -6.19 7.88
C ASN A 387 -20.36 -5.44 7.00
N GLY A 388 -20.06 -5.29 5.70
CA GLY A 388 -20.92 -4.56 4.78
C GLY A 388 -22.20 -5.34 4.47
N GLN A 389 -23.19 -4.65 3.90
CA GLN A 389 -24.41 -5.31 3.40
C GLN A 389 -24.09 -6.31 2.28
N GLY A 390 -22.92 -6.19 1.63
CA GLY A 390 -22.59 -6.93 0.43
C GLY A 390 -23.50 -6.54 -0.75
N VAL A 391 -23.28 -7.18 -1.91
CA VAL A 391 -24.23 -7.16 -3.04
C VAL A 391 -25.08 -8.40 -3.02
#